data_AF-A0A2T6BME0-F1
#
_entry.id   AF-A0A2T6BME0-F1
#
_cell.length_a   1.000
_cell.length_b   1.000
_cell.length_c   1.000
_cell.angle_alpha   90.00
_cell.angle_beta   90.00
_cell.angle_gamma   90.00
#
_symmetry.space_group_name_H-M   'P 1'
#
loop_
_entity.id
_entity.type
_entity.pdbx_description
1 polymer ?
#
loop_
_entity_poly.entity_id
_entity_poly.type
_entity_poly.pdbx_seq_one_letter_code
_entity_poly.pdbx_strand_id
1 'polypeptide(L)'
;MMRYLPVLALAACGAAVPLDEPTQSSEQAIARFVADVAFDKSPAEQAAIANCGAQNTTTEELQFLAGVEVLDASTTGMISEIMTREGTLLCMESNGVSL
;
A
#
# COMPACT_ATOMS: atom_id res chain seq x y z
N MET A 1 -36.60 24.10 25.79
CA MET A 1 -36.27 24.92 24.60
C MET A 1 -35.78 26.26 25.13
N MET A 2 -34.67 26.88 24.74
CA MET A 2 -33.73 26.70 23.63
C MET A 2 -32.34 27.20 24.12
N ARG A 3 -31.30 26.65 23.52
CA ARG A 3 -29.87 26.79 23.83
C ARG A 3 -29.35 28.22 23.82
N TYR A 4 -28.47 28.51 24.78
CA TYR A 4 -27.50 29.61 24.73
C TYR A 4 -26.36 29.25 23.77
N LEU A 5 -26.04 30.18 22.88
CA LEU A 5 -24.71 30.36 22.31
C LEU A 5 -24.16 31.66 22.93
N PRO A 6 -22.90 31.67 23.37
CA PRO A 6 -21.93 32.32 22.49
C PRO A 6 -20.54 31.65 22.44
N VAL A 7 -20.03 31.69 21.22
CA VAL A 7 -18.65 31.71 20.73
C VAL A 7 -17.57 32.11 21.76
N LEU A 8 -16.50 31.32 21.86
CA LEU A 8 -15.11 31.81 21.83
C LEU A 8 -14.11 30.68 21.57
N ALA A 9 -13.20 30.98 20.64
CA ALA A 9 -12.23 30.12 20.00
C ALA A 9 -11.18 29.52 20.95
N LEU A 10 -10.73 28.28 20.64
CA LEU A 10 -9.33 27.92 20.77
C LEU A 10 -8.79 27.54 19.39
N ALA A 11 -7.78 28.31 18.99
CA ALA A 11 -6.91 28.04 17.86
C ALA A 11 -6.00 26.84 18.14
N ALA A 12 -5.45 26.30 17.05
CA ALA A 12 -4.39 25.29 16.98
C ALA A 12 -4.77 23.85 17.34
N CYS A 13 -5.33 23.14 16.37
CA CYS A 13 -4.75 21.85 16.02
C CYS A 13 -4.14 22.06 14.63
N GLY A 14 -2.81 21.95 14.55
CA GLY A 14 -2.14 21.85 13.26
C GLY A 14 -2.90 20.85 12.42
N ALA A 15 -3.21 21.22 11.19
CA ALA A 15 -3.83 20.31 10.25
C ALA A 15 -3.00 19.02 10.29
N ALA A 16 -3.58 17.97 10.87
CA ALA A 16 -3.11 16.63 10.60
C ALA A 16 -3.24 16.55 9.09
N VAL A 17 -2.09 16.61 8.40
CA VAL A 17 -2.02 16.13 7.03
C VAL A 17 -2.68 14.76 7.11
N PRO A 18 -3.82 14.54 6.42
CA PRO A 18 -4.33 13.20 6.32
C PRO A 18 -3.15 12.40 5.78
N LEU A 19 -2.59 11.52 6.60
CA LEU A 19 -1.78 10.44 6.05
C LEU A 19 -2.81 9.66 5.26
N ASP A 20 -2.92 10.00 3.97
CA ASP A 20 -3.79 9.30 3.04
C ASP A 20 -3.48 7.82 3.23
N GLU A 21 -4.46 7.09 3.75
CA GLU A 21 -4.41 5.63 3.77
C GLU A 21 -4.06 5.17 2.36
N PRO A 22 -3.23 4.13 2.18
CA PRO A 22 -2.93 3.60 0.86
C PRO A 22 -4.21 3.48 0.04
N THR A 23 -4.29 4.28 -1.02
CA THR A 23 -5.47 4.27 -1.89
C THR A 23 -5.55 2.92 -2.60
N GLN A 24 -6.76 2.47 -2.92
CA GLN A 24 -7.00 1.24 -3.70
C GLN A 24 -6.14 1.16 -4.99
N SER A 25 -5.69 2.28 -5.55
CA SER A 25 -4.81 2.32 -6.73
C SER A 25 -3.36 1.90 -6.43
N SER A 26 -2.82 2.20 -5.25
CA SER A 26 -1.46 1.80 -4.86
C SER A 26 -1.35 0.28 -4.74
N GLU A 27 -2.35 -0.35 -4.10
CA GLU A 27 -2.45 -1.80 -3.96
C GLU A 27 -2.64 -2.50 -5.32
N GLN A 28 -3.31 -1.84 -6.27
CA GLN A 28 -3.47 -2.37 -7.62
C GLN A 28 -2.16 -2.49 -8.39
N ALA A 29 -1.19 -1.57 -8.21
CA ALA A 29 0.09 -1.66 -8.90
C ALA A 29 0.88 -2.91 -8.47
N ILE A 30 0.92 -3.18 -7.15
CA ILE A 30 1.56 -4.38 -6.59
C ILE A 30 0.80 -5.64 -7.05
N ALA A 31 -0.53 -5.63 -7.00
CA ALA A 31 -1.34 -6.77 -7.45
C ALA A 31 -1.13 -7.10 -8.94
N ARG A 32 -1.02 -6.08 -9.81
CA ARG A 32 -0.72 -6.26 -11.24
C ARG A 32 0.67 -6.88 -11.43
N PHE A 33 1.68 -6.36 -10.72
CA PHE A 33 3.03 -6.92 -10.76
C PHE A 33 3.02 -8.39 -10.36
N VAL A 34 2.35 -8.73 -9.27
CA VAL A 34 2.26 -10.12 -8.79
C VAL A 34 1.55 -11.02 -9.80
N ALA A 35 0.48 -10.55 -10.43
CA ALA A 35 -0.21 -11.31 -11.47
C ALA A 35 0.71 -11.59 -12.69
N ASP A 36 1.62 -10.67 -13.01
CA ASP A 36 2.56 -10.83 -14.11
C ASP A 36 3.71 -11.80 -13.80
N VAL A 37 4.25 -11.76 -12.57
CA VAL A 37 5.44 -12.56 -12.21
C VAL A 37 5.12 -13.89 -11.55
N ALA A 38 4.00 -14.01 -10.84
CA ALA A 38 3.56 -15.19 -10.09
C ALA A 38 2.34 -15.85 -10.75
N PHE A 39 2.30 -15.87 -12.09
CA PHE A 39 1.17 -16.36 -12.89
C PHE A 39 0.87 -17.86 -12.69
N ASP A 40 1.83 -18.62 -12.16
CA ASP A 40 1.71 -20.04 -11.84
C ASP A 40 1.08 -20.31 -10.46
N LYS A 41 0.94 -19.26 -9.63
CA LYS A 41 0.32 -19.33 -8.31
C LYS A 41 -1.20 -19.26 -8.40
N SER A 42 -1.87 -19.83 -7.40
CA SER A 42 -3.31 -19.65 -7.26
C SER A 42 -3.68 -18.20 -6.94
N PRO A 43 -4.92 -17.77 -7.22
CA PRO A 43 -5.37 -16.41 -6.88
C PRO A 43 -5.23 -16.06 -5.39
N ALA A 44 -5.39 -17.04 -4.50
CA ALA A 44 -5.23 -16.84 -3.06
C ALA A 44 -3.76 -16.58 -2.70
N GLU A 45 -2.83 -17.30 -3.32
CA GLU A 45 -1.39 -17.09 -3.13
C GLU A 45 -0.95 -15.75 -3.71
N GLN A 46 -1.42 -15.37 -4.90
CA GLN A 46 -1.15 -14.05 -5.48
C GLN A 46 -1.64 -12.91 -4.58
N ALA A 47 -2.85 -13.05 -4.00
CA ALA A 47 -3.36 -12.08 -3.04
C ALA A 47 -2.50 -12.01 -1.77
N ALA A 48 -2.04 -13.15 -1.24
CA ALA A 48 -1.14 -13.17 -0.09
C ALA A 48 0.20 -12.48 -0.40
N ILE A 49 0.79 -12.77 -1.56
CA ILE A 49 2.03 -12.13 -2.02
C ILE A 49 1.83 -10.61 -2.14
N ALA A 50 0.76 -10.15 -2.80
CA ALA A 50 0.49 -8.72 -2.96
C ALA A 50 0.27 -8.01 -1.61
N ASN A 51 -0.47 -8.64 -0.69
CA ASN A 51 -0.71 -8.11 0.65
C ASN A 51 0.58 -8.00 1.47
N CYS A 52 1.50 -8.97 1.34
CA CYS A 52 2.80 -8.91 1.99
C CYS A 52 3.67 -7.79 1.43
N GLY A 53 3.63 -7.55 0.12
CA GLY A 53 4.25 -6.39 -0.52
C GLY A 53 3.71 -5.08 0.01
N ALA A 54 2.38 -4.91 -0.01
CA ALA A 54 1.72 -3.70 0.46
C ALA A 54 2.04 -3.36 1.93
N GLN A 55 2.06 -4.36 2.82
CA GLN A 55 2.40 -4.18 4.24
C GLN A 55 3.84 -3.71 4.50
N ASN A 56 4.75 -3.94 3.55
CA ASN A 56 6.17 -3.61 3.66
C ASN A 56 6.59 -2.47 2.72
N THR A 57 5.60 -1.75 2.18
CA THR A 57 5.79 -0.56 1.37
C THR A 57 5.77 0.68 2.27
N THR A 58 6.68 1.64 2.06
CA THR A 58 6.65 2.89 2.82
C THR A 58 5.52 3.81 2.34
N THR A 59 5.19 4.83 3.13
CA THR A 59 4.19 5.83 2.75
C THR A 59 4.55 6.54 1.44
N GLU A 60 5.82 6.89 1.25
CA GLU A 60 6.30 7.56 0.03
C GLU A 60 6.17 6.66 -1.20
N GLU A 61 6.47 5.38 -1.05
CA GLU A 61 6.32 4.38 -2.12
C GLU A 61 4.85 4.15 -2.46
N LEU A 62 3.97 4.08 -1.45
CA LEU A 62 2.52 3.98 -1.66
C LEU A 62 1.97 5.19 -2.41
N GLN A 63 2.44 6.40 -2.08
CA GLN A 63 2.08 7.63 -2.78
C GLN A 63 2.57 7.63 -4.22
N PHE A 64 3.80 7.15 -4.46
CA PHE A 64 4.30 6.98 -5.82
C PHE A 64 3.43 5.99 -6.61
N LEU A 65 3.15 4.82 -6.03
CA LEU A 65 2.34 3.77 -6.65
C LEU A 65 0.90 4.19 -6.90
N ALA A 66 0.33 5.09 -6.08
CA ALA A 66 -1.03 5.59 -6.24
C ALA A 66 -1.27 6.25 -7.60
N GLY A 67 -0.22 6.87 -8.17
CA GLY A 67 -0.25 7.55 -9.47
C GLY A 67 0.15 6.66 -10.65
N VAL A 68 0.46 5.38 -10.43
CA VAL A 68 0.90 4.49 -11.50
C VAL A 68 -0.28 3.87 -12.23
N GLU A 69 -0.48 4.28 -13.48
CA GLU A 69 -1.48 3.67 -14.36
C GLU A 69 -0.93 2.44 -15.11
N VAL A 70 0.36 2.44 -15.45
CA VAL A 70 1.05 1.39 -16.21
C VAL A 70 2.37 1.03 -15.53
N LEU A 71 2.64 -0.27 -15.36
CA LEU A 71 3.90 -0.75 -14.81
C LEU A 71 5.02 -0.59 -15.84
N ASP A 72 5.80 0.48 -15.70
CA ASP A 72 7.02 0.67 -16.46
C ASP A 72 8.22 -0.01 -15.78
N ALA A 73 9.39 0.04 -16.40
CA ALA A 73 10.59 -0.58 -15.85
C ALA A 73 10.99 0.00 -14.48
N SER A 74 10.77 1.30 -14.27
CA SER A 74 11.13 1.96 -13.01
C SER A 74 10.24 1.49 -11.86
N THR A 75 8.93 1.44 -12.09
CA THR A 75 7.94 0.97 -11.12
C THR A 75 8.12 -0.50 -10.84
N THR A 76 8.33 -1.32 -11.88
CA THR A 76 8.59 -2.75 -11.75
C THR A 76 9.83 -3.02 -10.89
N GLY A 77 10.90 -2.24 -11.10
CA GLY A 77 12.11 -2.31 -10.27
C GLY A 77 11.82 -2.00 -8.80
N MET A 78 11.10 -0.91 -8.52
CA MET A 78 10.72 -0.54 -7.16
C MET A 78 9.84 -1.60 -6.48
N ILE A 79 8.81 -2.11 -7.17
CA ILE A 79 7.95 -3.17 -6.62
C ILE A 79 8.79 -4.43 -6.38
N SER A 80 9.68 -4.80 -7.30
CA SER A 80 10.59 -5.93 -7.10
C SER A 80 11.46 -5.75 -5.85
N GLU A 81 11.99 -4.55 -5.60
CA GLU A 81 12.73 -4.26 -4.38
C GLU A 81 11.87 -4.46 -3.14
N ILE A 82 10.64 -3.92 -3.11
CA ILE A 82 9.66 -4.12 -2.04
C ILE A 82 9.43 -5.62 -1.79
N MET A 83 9.23 -6.40 -2.86
CA MET A 83 8.97 -7.83 -2.79
C MET A 83 10.14 -8.65 -2.25
N THR A 84 11.37 -8.13 -2.35
CA THR A 84 12.58 -8.77 -1.83
C THR A 84 13.00 -8.30 -0.44
N ARG A 85 12.26 -7.36 0.18
CA ARG A 85 12.54 -6.93 1.56
C ARG A 85 12.34 -8.08 2.53
N GLU A 86 13.15 -8.10 3.58
CA GLU A 86 13.09 -9.13 4.62
C GLU A 86 11.68 -9.26 5.22
N GLY A 87 11.03 -8.14 5.57
CA GLY A 87 9.66 -8.18 6.11
C GLY A 87 8.62 -8.73 5.14
N THR A 88 8.79 -8.49 3.83
CA THR A 88 7.92 -9.02 2.78
C THR A 88 8.11 -10.53 2.64
N LEU A 89 9.35 -10.99 2.62
CA LEU A 89 9.70 -12.42 2.54
C LEU A 89 9.23 -13.19 3.77
N LEU A 90 9.44 -12.64 4.97
CA LEU A 90 8.96 -13.24 6.23
C LEU A 90 7.43 -13.30 6.27
N CYS A 91 6.75 -12.26 5.78
CA CYS A 91 5.29 -12.28 5.65
C CYS A 91 4.84 -13.40 4.71
N MET A 92 5.49 -13.56 3.56
CA MET A 92 5.15 -14.62 2.61
C MET A 92 5.36 -16.02 3.19
N GLU A 93 6.49 -16.25 3.84
CA GLU A 93 6.79 -17.51 4.52
C GLU A 93 5.73 -17.84 5.58
N SER A 94 5.31 -16.85 6.37
CA SER A 94 4.26 -17.03 7.38
C SER A 94 2.88 -17.36 6.78
N ASN A 95 2.64 -16.97 5.52
CA ASN A 95 1.43 -17.29 4.75
C ASN A 95 1.60 -18.58 3.91
N GLY A 96 2.75 -19.25 3.99
CA GLY A 96 3.03 -20.48 3.23
C GLY A 96 3.22 -20.25 1.73
N VAL A 97 3.54 -19.01 1.31
CA VAL A 97 3.80 -18.65 -0.09
C VAL A 97 5.26 -18.33 -0.31
N SER A 98 5.76 -18.65 -1.50
CA SER A 98 7.06 -18.21 -1.99
C SER A 98 6.88 -17.54 -3.36
N LEU A 99 7.67 -16.50 -3.62
CA LEU A 99 7.88 -16.00 -4.97
C LEU A 99 8.58 -17.04 -5.84
#